data_AF-A0A380RDV9-F1
#
_entry.id   AF-A0A380RDV9-F1
#
_cell.length_a   1.000
_cell.length_b   1.000
_cell.length_c   1.000
_cell.angle_alpha   90.00
_cell.angle_beta   90.00
_cell.angle_gamma   90.00
#
_symmetry.space_group_name_H-M   'P 1'
#
loop_
_entity.id
_entity.type
_entity.pdbx_description
1 polymer ?
#
loop_
_entity_poly.entity_id
_entity_poly.type
_entity_poly.pdbx_seq_one_letter_code
_entity_poly.pdbx_strand_id
1 'polypeptide(L)'
;MGKHSFDNSNYKKYLRDEAIENATSFKEARAIIVSRLNNLRIDLSDNSSSEDALTNEILKAQEEKINGLMDVYAGLYSPCKVTDPGHIPTGQADMNDIMLDFSEGFNDFIESLEERYVELIMRRRKATILLNRMLSFKLPFSRLMYLFYYKRMHRDEIIKLLYISRATFYRLKSDAINALTRMYYPYNNTGGAAVNLPNS
;
A
#
# COMPACT_ATOMS: atom_id res chain seq x y z
N MET A 1 22.09 20.16 8.65
CA MET A 1 21.75 18.73 8.83
C MET A 1 20.58 18.61 9.80
N GLY A 2 19.36 18.69 9.29
CA GLY A 2 18.15 18.52 10.10
C GLY A 2 17.90 17.04 10.36
N LYS A 3 17.85 16.64 11.63
CA LYS A 3 17.42 15.30 12.02
C LYS A 3 15.90 15.22 11.84
N HIS A 4 15.44 14.68 10.70
CA HIS A 4 14.07 14.18 10.59
C HIS A 4 13.94 12.96 11.51
N SER A 5 13.53 13.21 12.75
CA SER A 5 13.00 12.20 13.65
C SER A 5 11.74 11.65 13.00
N PHE A 6 11.84 10.50 12.34
CA PHE A 6 10.67 9.74 11.89
C PHE A 6 9.79 9.44 13.10
N ASP A 7 8.64 10.12 13.17
CA ASP A 7 7.69 9.97 14.26
C ASP A 7 7.10 8.55 14.23
N ASN A 8 7.42 7.78 15.25
CA ASN A 8 7.07 6.36 15.37
C ASN A 8 5.56 6.15 15.65
N SER A 9 4.83 7.23 15.94
CA SER A 9 3.37 7.22 16.12
C SER A 9 2.62 6.96 14.82
N ASN A 10 3.10 7.52 13.70
CA ASN A 10 2.56 7.31 12.36
C ASN A 10 2.71 5.85 11.92
N TYR A 11 3.81 5.19 12.29
CA TYR A 11 4.07 3.78 11.95
C TYR A 11 3.01 2.79 12.46
N LYS A 12 2.39 3.06 13.62
CA LYS A 12 1.31 2.22 14.16
C LYS A 12 -0.02 2.42 13.45
N LYS A 13 -0.29 3.63 12.93
CA LYS A 13 -1.49 3.93 12.14
C LYS A 13 -1.50 3.11 10.85
N TYR A 14 -0.35 2.98 10.19
CA TYR A 14 -0.25 2.25 8.92
C TYR A 14 -0.28 0.72 9.03
N LEU A 15 -0.08 0.18 10.24
CA LEU A 15 -0.23 -1.26 10.51
C LEU A 15 -1.69 -1.67 10.70
N ARG A 16 -2.56 -0.70 11.03
CA ARG A 16 -3.99 -0.91 11.13
C ARG A 16 -4.61 -0.87 9.76
N ASP A 17 -5.53 -1.78 9.52
CA ASP A 17 -6.21 -1.85 8.25
C ASP A 17 -7.56 -1.18 8.36
N GLU A 18 -7.58 0.11 8.00
CA GLU A 18 -8.76 0.97 8.13
C GLU A 18 -10.00 0.34 7.48
N ALA A 19 -9.86 -0.36 6.35
CA ALA A 19 -10.96 -1.07 5.71
C ALA A 19 -11.56 -2.20 6.58
N ILE A 20 -10.72 -2.90 7.36
CA ILE A 20 -11.17 -3.96 8.28
C ILE A 20 -11.71 -3.34 9.57
N GLU A 21 -11.07 -2.27 10.08
CA GLU A 21 -11.53 -1.56 11.28
C GLU A 21 -12.89 -0.88 11.07
N ASN A 22 -13.16 -0.41 9.85
CA ASN A 22 -14.43 0.20 9.46
C ASN A 22 -15.50 -0.83 9.03
N ALA A 23 -15.20 -2.13 9.04
CA ALA A 23 -16.17 -3.15 8.67
C ALA A 23 -17.32 -3.17 9.69
N THR A 24 -18.55 -3.05 9.21
CA THR A 24 -19.76 -3.01 10.06
C THR A 24 -20.23 -4.40 10.47
N SER A 25 -19.80 -5.43 9.74
CA SER A 25 -20.23 -6.82 9.96
C SER A 25 -19.12 -7.83 9.68
N PHE A 26 -19.23 -9.01 10.31
CA PHE A 26 -18.33 -10.13 10.04
C PHE A 26 -18.35 -10.57 8.56
N LYS A 27 -19.51 -10.48 7.91
CA LYS A 27 -19.67 -10.82 6.49
C LYS A 27 -18.87 -9.87 5.58
N GLU A 28 -18.88 -8.58 5.91
CA GLU A 28 -18.11 -7.55 5.22
C GLU A 28 -16.61 -7.74 5.45
N ALA A 29 -16.19 -7.91 6.71
CA ALA A 29 -14.79 -8.20 7.04
C ALA A 29 -14.27 -9.45 6.30
N ARG A 30 -15.09 -10.50 6.22
CA ARG A 30 -14.78 -11.71 5.46
C ARG A 30 -14.61 -11.43 3.97
N ALA A 31 -15.46 -10.59 3.37
CA ALA A 31 -15.35 -10.23 1.96
C ALA A 31 -14.06 -9.44 1.67
N ILE A 32 -13.70 -8.50 2.56
CA ILE A 32 -12.44 -7.73 2.47
C ILE A 32 -11.23 -8.66 2.51
N ILE A 33 -11.21 -9.62 3.44
CA ILE A 33 -10.12 -10.58 3.57
C ILE A 33 -10.03 -11.49 2.34
N VAL A 34 -11.16 -11.98 1.83
CA VAL A 34 -11.18 -12.79 0.60
C VAL A 34 -10.66 -12.01 -0.59
N SER A 35 -11.05 -10.74 -0.73
CA SER A 35 -10.55 -9.84 -1.79
C SER A 35 -9.01 -9.71 -1.71
N ARG A 36 -8.47 -9.49 -0.51
CA ARG A 36 -7.02 -9.40 -0.30
C ARG A 36 -6.29 -10.70 -0.55
N LEU A 37 -6.83 -11.82 -0.08
CA LEU A 37 -6.26 -13.14 -0.39
C LEU A 37 -6.25 -13.41 -1.90
N ASN A 38 -7.25 -12.93 -2.63
CA ASN A 38 -7.31 -13.00 -4.08
C ASN A 38 -6.34 -12.06 -4.81
N ASN A 39 -5.76 -11.07 -4.14
CA ASN A 39 -4.74 -10.18 -4.70
C ASN A 39 -3.33 -10.43 -4.11
N LEU A 40 -3.23 -11.28 -3.09
CA LEU A 40 -2.02 -11.57 -2.32
C LEU A 40 -0.77 -11.81 -3.16
N ARG A 41 -0.89 -12.63 -4.22
CA ARG A 41 0.24 -12.93 -5.10
C ARG A 41 0.73 -11.67 -5.82
N ILE A 42 -0.18 -10.89 -6.40
CA ILE A 42 0.10 -9.67 -7.15
C ILE A 42 0.78 -8.65 -6.23
N ASP A 43 0.21 -8.45 -5.04
CA ASP A 43 0.72 -7.53 -4.02
C ASP A 43 2.14 -7.90 -3.51
N LEU A 44 2.58 -9.15 -3.73
CA LEU A 44 3.90 -9.65 -3.35
C LEU A 44 4.87 -9.80 -4.52
N SER A 45 4.40 -10.02 -5.76
CA SER A 45 5.23 -10.40 -6.90
C SER A 45 5.61 -9.28 -7.85
N ASP A 46 4.74 -8.28 -8.03
CA ASP A 46 4.79 -7.48 -9.28
C ASP A 46 5.74 -6.28 -9.28
N ASN A 47 6.39 -5.95 -8.16
CA ASN A 47 6.71 -4.53 -7.96
C ASN A 47 8.17 -4.11 -7.80
N SER A 48 9.19 -4.97 -7.97
CA SER A 48 10.56 -4.41 -7.95
C SER A 48 10.74 -3.40 -9.10
N SER A 49 10.34 -3.74 -10.33
CA SER A 49 10.50 -2.83 -11.47
C SER A 49 9.61 -1.58 -11.42
N SER A 50 8.39 -1.67 -10.88
CA SER A 50 7.50 -0.51 -10.76
C SER A 50 7.89 0.42 -9.61
N GLU A 51 8.33 -0.14 -8.47
CA GLU A 51 8.87 0.64 -7.35
C GLU A 51 10.19 1.31 -7.75
N ASP A 52 11.06 0.59 -8.48
CA ASP A 52 12.30 1.14 -9.04
C ASP A 52 12.01 2.26 -10.06
N ALA A 53 10.99 2.09 -10.92
CA ALA A 53 10.57 3.13 -11.85
C ALA A 53 10.07 4.39 -11.13
N LEU A 54 9.20 4.22 -10.12
CA LEU A 54 8.67 5.35 -9.32
C LEU A 54 9.76 6.07 -8.52
N THR A 55 10.70 5.34 -7.93
CA THR A 55 11.83 5.95 -7.21
C THR A 55 12.75 6.72 -8.15
N ASN A 56 13.04 6.16 -9.33
CA ASN A 56 13.78 6.89 -10.37
C ASN A 56 13.03 8.13 -10.87
N GLU A 57 11.70 8.06 -11.00
CA GLU A 57 10.85 9.19 -11.38
C GLU A 57 10.86 10.29 -10.31
N ILE A 58 10.80 9.94 -9.03
CA ILE A 58 10.93 10.90 -7.91
C ILE A 58 12.29 11.60 -7.95
N LEU A 59 13.39 10.85 -8.10
CA LEU A 59 14.73 11.42 -8.19
C LEU A 59 14.87 12.36 -9.39
N LYS A 60 14.32 11.95 -10.55
CA LYS A 60 14.33 12.75 -11.76
C LYS A 60 13.49 14.02 -11.59
N ALA A 61 12.32 13.94 -10.97
CA ALA A 61 11.46 15.09 -10.70
C ALA A 61 12.14 16.11 -9.76
N GLN A 62 12.91 15.63 -8.78
CA GLN A 62 13.73 16.50 -7.91
C GLN A 62 14.84 17.22 -8.68
N GLU A 63 15.51 16.52 -9.61
CA GLU A 63 16.53 17.12 -10.48
C GLU A 63 15.90 18.12 -11.47
N GLU A 64 14.78 17.78 -12.08
CA GLU A 64 14.01 18.64 -12.98
C GLU A 64 13.50 19.89 -12.26
N LYS A 65 13.08 19.78 -10.99
CA LYS A 65 12.72 20.94 -10.16
C LYS A 65 13.90 21.90 -10.00
N ILE A 66 15.09 21.39 -9.67
CA ILE A 66 16.29 22.22 -9.48
C ILE A 66 16.66 22.91 -10.79
N ASN A 67 16.69 22.16 -11.90
CA ASN A 67 17.01 22.71 -13.21
C ASN A 67 15.96 23.74 -13.67
N GLY A 68 14.67 23.43 -13.50
CA GLY A 68 13.57 24.34 -13.83
C GLY A 68 13.60 25.63 -13.01
N LEU A 69 13.93 25.56 -11.72
CA LEU A 69 14.13 26.76 -10.89
C LEU A 69 15.32 27.60 -11.37
N MET A 70 16.41 26.96 -11.78
CA MET A 70 17.57 27.66 -12.34
C MET A 70 17.23 28.30 -13.69
N ASP A 71 16.43 27.65 -14.54
CA ASP A 71 15.97 28.18 -15.83
C ASP A 71 14.99 29.34 -15.66
N VAL A 72 14.04 29.23 -14.72
CA VAL A 72 13.14 30.33 -14.34
C VAL A 72 13.95 31.51 -13.81
N TYR A 73 14.91 31.26 -12.91
CA TYR A 73 15.80 32.30 -12.41
C TYR A 73 16.64 32.93 -13.54
N ALA A 74 17.26 32.13 -14.40
CA ALA A 74 18.05 32.63 -15.53
C ALA A 74 17.19 33.45 -16.51
N GLY A 75 15.96 33.00 -16.82
CA GLY A 75 15.02 33.72 -17.66
C GLY A 75 14.49 35.01 -17.03
N LEU A 76 14.31 35.04 -15.70
CA LEU A 76 13.81 36.19 -14.96
C LEU A 76 14.90 37.21 -14.61
N TYR A 77 16.18 36.81 -14.51
CA TYR A 77 17.29 37.68 -14.12
C TYR A 77 18.40 37.82 -15.19
N SER A 78 18.18 37.33 -16.42
CA SER A 78 19.12 37.54 -17.53
C SER A 78 19.29 39.04 -17.86
N PRO A 79 20.54 39.52 -18.04
CA PRO A 79 20.82 40.93 -18.36
C PRO A 79 20.32 41.38 -19.74
N CYS A 80 19.98 40.44 -20.64
CA CYS A 80 19.38 40.73 -21.94
C CYS A 80 18.11 39.88 -22.10
N LYS A 81 16.94 40.53 -22.14
CA LYS A 81 15.65 39.87 -22.41
C LYS A 81 15.04 40.38 -23.71
N VAL A 82 14.50 39.47 -24.51
CA VAL A 82 13.58 39.80 -25.61
C VAL A 82 12.17 39.57 -25.06
N THR A 83 11.56 40.61 -24.53
CA THR A 83 10.17 40.57 -24.03
C THR A 83 9.20 40.95 -25.14
N ASP A 84 8.22 40.08 -25.40
CA ASP A 84 6.99 40.46 -26.09
C ASP A 84 6.25 41.53 -25.25
N PRO A 85 5.70 42.60 -25.86
CA PRO A 85 5.15 43.75 -25.13
C PRO A 85 3.87 43.47 -24.32
N GLY A 86 3.32 42.26 -24.36
CA GLY A 86 2.06 41.88 -23.70
C GLY A 86 2.20 41.33 -22.27
N HIS A 87 3.40 41.01 -21.79
CA HIS A 87 3.63 40.40 -20.47
C HIS A 87 4.97 40.89 -19.88
N ILE A 88 5.01 42.16 -19.49
CA ILE A 88 6.13 42.71 -18.72
C ILE A 88 5.70 42.69 -17.25
N PRO A 89 6.29 41.83 -16.39
CA PRO A 89 6.03 41.86 -14.96
C PRO A 89 6.41 43.24 -14.42
N THR A 90 5.51 43.88 -13.69
CA THR A 90 5.62 45.31 -13.33
C THR A 90 6.47 45.57 -12.09
N GLY A 91 7.01 44.53 -11.43
CA GLY A 91 7.89 44.69 -10.27
C GLY A 91 8.66 43.44 -9.83
N GLN A 92 9.52 43.61 -8.81
CA GLN A 92 10.27 42.53 -8.15
C GLN A 92 9.36 41.56 -7.37
N ALA A 93 8.18 42.02 -6.94
CA ALA A 93 7.20 41.18 -6.22
C ALA A 93 6.60 40.11 -7.15
N ASP A 94 6.09 40.51 -8.33
CA ASP A 94 5.50 39.60 -9.31
C ASP A 94 6.46 38.48 -9.78
N MET A 95 7.77 38.78 -9.85
CA MET A 95 8.81 37.81 -10.23
C MET A 95 9.05 36.76 -9.13
N ASN A 96 8.98 37.16 -7.85
CA ASN A 96 9.11 36.25 -6.73
C ASN A 96 7.88 35.34 -6.61
N ASP A 97 6.69 35.88 -6.87
CA ASP A 97 5.43 35.12 -6.80
C ASP A 97 5.39 34.00 -7.85
N ILE A 98 5.78 34.27 -9.09
CA ILE A 98 5.87 33.24 -10.15
C ILE A 98 6.86 32.12 -9.77
N MET A 99 7.99 32.47 -9.15
CA MET A 99 9.00 31.51 -8.71
C MET A 99 8.52 30.67 -7.52
N LEU A 100 7.75 31.27 -6.61
CA LEU A 100 7.11 30.59 -5.49
C LEU A 100 6.03 29.61 -5.98
N ASP A 101 5.13 30.06 -6.86
CA ASP A 101 4.08 29.23 -7.45
C ASP A 101 4.66 28.02 -8.21
N PHE A 102 5.73 28.24 -8.97
CA PHE A 102 6.43 27.15 -9.67
C PHE A 102 7.07 26.15 -8.69
N SER A 103 7.69 26.65 -7.62
CA SER A 103 8.29 25.81 -6.59
C SER A 103 7.24 25.00 -5.83
N GLU A 104 6.09 25.61 -5.50
CA GLU A 104 4.97 24.96 -4.83
C GLU A 104 4.34 23.88 -5.71
N GLY A 105 4.01 24.17 -6.97
CA GLY A 105 3.44 23.16 -7.88
C GLY A 105 4.34 21.94 -8.11
N PHE A 106 5.67 22.13 -8.13
CA PHE A 106 6.62 21.01 -8.20
C PHE A 106 6.70 20.22 -6.89
N ASN A 107 6.55 20.87 -5.73
CA ASN A 107 6.48 20.17 -4.45
C ASN A 107 5.24 19.28 -4.40
N ASP A 108 4.08 19.80 -4.77
CA ASP A 108 2.83 19.05 -4.79
C ASP A 108 2.91 17.83 -5.71
N PHE A 109 3.56 18.00 -6.87
CA PHE A 109 3.81 16.89 -7.79
C PHE A 109 4.71 15.82 -7.17
N ILE A 110 5.84 16.20 -6.56
CA ILE A 110 6.75 15.27 -5.89
C ILE A 110 6.06 14.57 -4.72
N GLU A 111 5.32 15.31 -3.91
CA GLU A 111 4.54 14.78 -2.78
C GLU A 111 3.53 13.73 -3.28
N SER A 112 2.84 13.98 -4.39
CA SER A 112 1.91 13.00 -4.98
C SER A 112 2.59 11.69 -5.42
N LEU A 113 3.84 11.77 -5.92
CA LEU A 113 4.64 10.59 -6.27
C LEU A 113 5.11 9.83 -5.03
N GLU A 114 5.52 10.55 -3.98
CA GLU A 114 5.93 9.99 -2.70
C GLU A 114 4.76 9.28 -2.00
N GLU A 115 3.57 9.88 -1.99
CA GLU A 115 2.34 9.26 -1.47
C GLU A 115 2.05 7.93 -2.17
N ARG A 116 2.10 7.92 -3.50
CA ARG A 116 1.88 6.72 -4.30
C ARG A 116 2.92 5.63 -4.01
N TYR A 117 4.17 6.01 -3.80
CA TYR A 117 5.22 5.08 -3.41
C TYR A 117 4.99 4.48 -2.01
N VAL A 118 4.60 5.32 -1.04
CA VAL A 118 4.25 4.87 0.32
C VAL A 118 3.07 3.90 0.28
N GLU A 119 2.03 4.17 -0.51
CA GLU A 119 0.87 3.28 -0.66
C GLU A 119 1.28 1.88 -1.13
N LEU A 120 2.20 1.79 -2.10
CA LEU A 120 2.71 0.51 -2.61
C LEU A 120 3.45 -0.27 -1.52
N ILE A 121 4.36 0.38 -0.80
CA ILE A 121 5.08 -0.24 0.33
C ILE A 121 4.09 -0.76 1.37
N MET A 122 3.08 0.03 1.70
CA MET A 122 2.07 -0.33 2.70
C MET A 122 1.23 -1.52 2.24
N ARG A 123 0.82 -1.54 0.97
CA ARG A 123 0.11 -2.68 0.38
C ARG A 123 0.93 -3.96 0.49
N ARG A 124 2.21 -3.92 0.13
CA ARG A 124 3.13 -5.06 0.26
C ARG A 124 3.27 -5.51 1.70
N ARG A 125 3.48 -4.57 2.63
CA ARG A 125 3.60 -4.87 4.06
C ARG A 125 2.35 -5.57 4.59
N LYS A 126 1.17 -5.08 4.24
CA LYS A 126 -0.12 -5.70 4.59
C LYS A 126 -0.25 -7.10 3.99
N ALA A 127 0.14 -7.30 2.74
CA ALA A 127 0.17 -8.60 2.07
C ALA A 127 1.14 -9.59 2.76
N THR A 128 2.34 -9.14 3.14
CA THR A 128 3.31 -9.96 3.88
C THR A 128 2.79 -10.37 5.26
N ILE A 129 2.14 -9.45 5.98
CA ILE A 129 1.50 -9.75 7.26
C ILE A 129 0.40 -10.79 7.06
N LEU A 130 -0.45 -10.62 6.04
CA LEU A 130 -1.52 -11.57 5.71
C LEU A 130 -0.98 -12.96 5.36
N LEU A 131 0.10 -13.03 4.57
CA LEU A 131 0.79 -14.27 4.25
C LEU A 131 1.33 -14.97 5.51
N ASN A 132 2.01 -14.22 6.39
CA ASN A 132 2.54 -14.76 7.64
C ASN A 132 1.42 -15.30 8.54
N ARG A 133 0.30 -14.58 8.66
CA ARG A 133 -0.88 -15.05 9.42
C ARG A 133 -1.47 -16.32 8.82
N MET A 134 -1.60 -16.39 7.50
CA MET A 134 -2.06 -17.58 6.79
C MET A 134 -1.14 -18.79 7.02
N LEU A 135 0.18 -18.58 7.00
CA LEU A 135 1.18 -19.64 7.23
C LEU A 135 1.26 -20.07 8.70
N SER A 136 0.84 -19.22 9.65
CA SER A 136 0.83 -19.55 11.08
C SER A 136 -0.23 -20.58 11.49
N PHE A 137 -1.18 -20.92 10.60
CA PHE A 137 -2.19 -21.94 10.90
C PHE A 137 -1.59 -23.35 10.96
N LYS A 138 -2.16 -24.20 11.82
CA LYS A 138 -1.85 -25.64 11.87
C LYS A 138 -2.21 -26.28 10.52
N LEU A 139 -1.47 -27.32 10.13
CA LEU A 139 -1.84 -28.16 8.99
C LEU A 139 -3.20 -28.83 9.24
N PRO A 140 -4.05 -29.00 8.22
CA PRO A 140 -3.82 -28.76 6.79
C PRO A 140 -4.16 -27.34 6.29
N PHE A 141 -4.65 -26.45 7.15
CA PHE A 141 -5.21 -25.15 6.76
C PHE A 141 -4.18 -24.23 6.07
N SER A 142 -3.00 -24.07 6.67
CA SER A 142 -1.93 -23.23 6.11
C SER A 142 -1.50 -23.70 4.73
N ARG A 143 -1.30 -25.01 4.55
CA ARG A 143 -0.92 -25.61 3.27
C ARG A 143 -2.00 -25.43 2.20
N LEU A 144 -3.27 -25.66 2.53
CA LEU A 144 -4.37 -25.44 1.60
C LEU A 144 -4.43 -23.98 1.15
N MET A 145 -4.39 -23.04 2.10
CA MET A 145 -4.46 -21.61 1.82
C MET A 145 -3.28 -21.12 0.99
N TYR A 146 -2.06 -21.59 1.30
CA TYR A 146 -0.86 -21.30 0.52
C TYR A 146 -0.97 -21.77 -0.93
N LEU A 147 -1.40 -23.02 -1.14
CA LEU A 147 -1.55 -23.59 -2.48
C LEU A 147 -2.62 -22.85 -3.30
N PHE A 148 -3.74 -22.49 -2.66
CA PHE A 148 -4.86 -21.86 -3.35
C PHE A 148 -4.62 -20.37 -3.64
N TYR A 149 -4.23 -19.58 -2.65
CA TYR A 149 -4.15 -18.12 -2.76
C TYR A 149 -2.79 -17.61 -3.24
N TYR A 150 -1.70 -18.19 -2.72
CA TYR A 150 -0.35 -17.76 -3.09
C TYR A 150 0.12 -18.46 -4.37
N LYS A 151 0.07 -19.80 -4.43
CA LYS A 151 0.50 -20.56 -5.63
C LYS A 151 -0.51 -20.55 -6.78
N ARG A 152 -1.77 -20.15 -6.54
CA ARG A 152 -2.85 -20.12 -7.55
C ARG A 152 -3.10 -21.48 -8.21
N MET A 153 -2.91 -22.56 -7.47
CA MET A 153 -3.13 -23.91 -7.97
C MET A 153 -4.63 -24.19 -8.12
N HIS A 154 -5.01 -24.98 -9.13
CA HIS A 154 -6.41 -25.30 -9.34
C HIS A 154 -6.95 -26.18 -8.21
N ARG A 155 -8.23 -26.00 -7.83
CA ARG A 155 -8.84 -26.73 -6.69
C ARG A 155 -8.68 -28.25 -6.81
N ASP A 156 -8.81 -28.80 -8.02
CA ASP A 156 -8.80 -30.25 -8.24
C ASP A 156 -7.38 -30.82 -8.09
N GLU A 157 -6.35 -30.03 -8.40
CA GLU A 157 -4.95 -30.39 -8.17
C GLU A 157 -4.62 -30.38 -6.68
N ILE A 158 -5.12 -29.37 -5.94
CA ILE A 158 -4.92 -29.28 -4.49
C ILE A 158 -5.60 -30.46 -3.78
N ILE A 159 -6.83 -30.79 -4.19
CA ILE A 159 -7.59 -31.93 -3.66
C ILE A 159 -6.79 -33.23 -3.82
N LYS A 160 -6.23 -33.46 -5.02
CA LYS A 160 -5.37 -34.62 -5.29
C LYS A 160 -4.09 -34.58 -4.46
N LEU A 161 -3.41 -33.44 -4.41
CA LEU A 161 -2.13 -33.27 -3.70
C LEU A 161 -2.26 -33.48 -2.18
N LEU A 162 -3.38 -33.07 -1.60
CA LEU A 162 -3.65 -33.19 -0.17
C LEU A 162 -4.39 -34.49 0.20
N TYR A 163 -4.75 -35.33 -0.78
CA TYR A 163 -5.53 -36.54 -0.58
C TYR A 163 -6.84 -36.31 0.21
N ILE A 164 -7.54 -35.22 -0.09
CA ILE A 164 -8.81 -34.87 0.58
C ILE A 164 -9.99 -34.96 -0.38
N SER A 165 -11.21 -35.10 0.15
CA SER A 165 -12.42 -35.01 -0.68
C SER A 165 -12.74 -33.56 -1.08
N ARG A 166 -13.53 -33.38 -2.15
CA ARG A 166 -14.01 -32.06 -2.58
C ARG A 166 -14.82 -31.34 -1.50
N ALA A 167 -15.65 -32.07 -0.74
CA ALA A 167 -16.41 -31.50 0.37
C ALA A 167 -15.50 -31.01 1.49
N THR A 168 -14.48 -31.81 1.84
CA THR A 168 -13.48 -31.47 2.85
C THR A 168 -12.69 -30.22 2.45
N PHE A 169 -12.32 -30.08 1.17
CA PHE A 169 -11.64 -28.89 0.66
C PHE A 169 -12.43 -27.60 0.93
N TYR A 170 -13.72 -27.56 0.58
CA TYR A 170 -14.54 -26.37 0.78
C TYR A 170 -14.77 -26.04 2.27
N ARG A 171 -14.93 -27.07 3.12
CA ARG A 171 -15.03 -26.88 4.58
C ARG A 171 -13.75 -26.28 5.14
N LEU A 172 -12.60 -26.93 4.90
CA LEU A 172 -11.29 -26.45 5.37
C LEU A 172 -10.98 -25.04 4.88
N LYS A 173 -11.28 -24.74 3.61
CA LYS A 173 -11.11 -23.40 3.05
C LYS A 173 -11.98 -22.37 3.78
N SER A 174 -13.26 -22.68 3.99
CA SER A 174 -14.18 -21.76 4.67
C SER A 174 -13.76 -21.53 6.12
N ASP A 175 -13.36 -22.59 6.83
CA ASP A 175 -12.93 -22.53 8.22
C ASP A 175 -11.63 -21.72 8.37
N ALA A 176 -10.66 -21.90 7.47
CA ALA A 176 -9.44 -21.11 7.44
C ALA A 176 -9.73 -19.61 7.22
N ILE A 177 -10.63 -19.28 6.29
CA ILE A 177 -11.03 -17.89 6.03
C ILE A 177 -11.73 -17.29 7.26
N ASN A 178 -12.61 -18.06 7.91
CA ASN A 178 -13.33 -17.60 9.10
C ASN A 178 -12.36 -17.39 10.28
N ALA A 179 -11.40 -18.30 10.48
CA ALA A 179 -10.35 -18.16 11.50
C ALA A 179 -9.50 -16.91 11.24
N LEU A 180 -9.09 -16.68 9.99
CA LEU A 180 -8.35 -15.49 9.61
C LEU A 180 -9.19 -14.22 9.84
N THR A 181 -10.47 -14.25 9.50
CA THR A 181 -11.38 -13.13 9.73
C THR A 181 -11.49 -12.77 11.20
N ARG A 182 -11.56 -13.75 12.10
CA ARG A 182 -11.57 -13.51 13.54
C ARG A 182 -10.28 -12.90 14.09
N MET A 183 -9.13 -13.13 13.43
CA MET A 183 -7.86 -12.51 13.85
C MET A 183 -7.80 -11.02 13.53
N TYR A 184 -8.50 -10.58 12.48
CA TYR A 184 -8.49 -9.21 11.99
C TYR A 184 -9.70 -8.40 12.46
N TYR A 185 -10.84 -9.05 12.64
CA TYR A 185 -12.06 -8.49 13.21
C TYR A 185 -12.23 -9.09 14.62
N PRO A 186 -11.63 -8.48 15.67
CA PRO A 186 -11.94 -8.89 17.02
C PRO A 186 -13.45 -8.67 17.22
N TYR A 187 -14.14 -9.75 17.57
CA TYR A 187 -15.54 -9.67 17.95
C TYR A 187 -15.65 -8.63 19.07
N ASN A 188 -16.40 -7.55 18.86
CA ASN A 188 -16.95 -6.73 19.95
C ASN A 188 -17.98 -7.58 20.72
N ASN A 189 -17.52 -8.65 21.40
CA ASN A 189 -18.33 -9.40 22.35
C ASN A 189 -18.04 -8.84 23.75
N THR A 190 -18.72 -7.73 24.06
CA THR A 190 -19.29 -7.59 25.39
C THR A 190 -20.26 -8.77 25.61
N GLY A 191 -19.77 -9.81 26.28
CA GLY A 191 -20.60 -10.89 26.83
C GLY A 191 -20.66 -12.18 25.99
N GLY A 192 -20.03 -13.24 26.51
CA GLY A 192 -20.47 -14.62 26.29
C GLY A 192 -19.59 -15.49 25.39
N ALA A 193 -19.08 -16.56 26.00
CA ALA A 193 -18.40 -17.73 25.43
C ALA A 193 -16.98 -17.51 24.89
N ALA A 194 -16.02 -17.66 25.80
CA ALA A 194 -14.69 -18.14 25.49
C ALA A 194 -14.79 -19.44 24.68
N VAL A 195 -14.51 -19.38 23.38
CA VAL A 195 -14.26 -20.57 22.59
C VAL A 195 -12.83 -21.01 22.92
N ASN A 196 -12.73 -22.04 23.75
CA ASN A 196 -11.48 -22.72 24.07
C ASN A 196 -10.73 -23.06 22.78
N LEU A 197 -9.62 -22.36 22.54
CA LEU A 197 -8.53 -22.91 21.75
C LEU A 197 -8.06 -24.16 22.50
N PRO A 198 -7.98 -25.35 21.89
CA PRO A 198 -7.34 -26.48 22.54
C PRO A 198 -5.88 -26.10 22.81
N ASN A 199 -5.57 -25.97 24.10
CA ASN A 199 -4.22 -25.82 24.60
C ASN A 199 -3.38 -27.03 24.18
N SER A 200 -2.11 -26.73 23.87
CA SER A 200 -0.99 -27.65 23.57
C SER A 200 -0.91 -28.12 22.11
#